data_AF-A0A0D0BB42-F1
#
_entry.id   AF-A0A0D0BB42-F1
#
_cell.length_a   1.000
_cell.length_b   1.000
_cell.length_c   1.000
_cell.angle_alpha   90.00
_cell.angle_beta   90.00
_cell.angle_gamma   90.00
#
_symmetry.space_group_name_H-M   'P 1'
#
loop_
_entity.id
_entity.type
_entity.pdbx_description
1 polymer ?
#
loop_
_entity_poly.entity_id
_entity_poly.type
_entity_poly.pdbx_seq_one_letter_code
_entity_poly.pdbx_strand_id
1 'polypeptide(L)'
;MLREKRKRFEDEFNVPDNERLLGEAWIQSFCKAYKIREHRQHGESGSVDTKAVAIEQERCHRILAKFAPQDRWNFDETSFFPYAPPDRGLATRQMGGKKKEKFRISIGLACNADGSERLEPIFIGRAKKPRCFKKQSPEQRGFYYRNNKKAWMTAVSFEEYVNMIL
;
A
#
# COMPACT_ATOMS: atom_id res chain seq x y z
N MET A 1 17.17 -5.47 -6.61
CA MET A 1 16.96 -6.19 -7.89
C MET A 1 18.26 -6.40 -8.68
N LEU A 2 19.03 -5.37 -9.05
CA LEU A 2 20.26 -5.56 -9.85
C LEU A 2 21.35 -6.38 -9.13
N ARG A 3 21.51 -6.20 -7.81
CA ARG A 3 22.45 -7.00 -6.99
C ARG A 3 22.09 -8.48 -6.98
N GLU A 4 20.83 -8.79 -6.67
CA GLU A 4 20.32 -10.17 -6.68
C GLU A 4 20.46 -10.83 -8.06
N LYS A 5 20.17 -10.09 -9.14
CA LYS A 5 20.40 -10.60 -10.51
C LYS A 5 21.88 -10.86 -10.78
N ARG A 6 22.76 -9.95 -10.35
CA ARG A 6 24.21 -10.14 -10.49
C ARG A 6 24.65 -11.39 -9.74
N LYS A 7 24.30 -11.52 -8.46
CA LYS A 7 24.63 -12.69 -7.64
C LYS A 7 24.15 -13.98 -8.31
N ARG A 8 22.90 -13.99 -8.79
CA ARG A 8 22.35 -15.13 -9.52
C ARG A 8 23.15 -15.45 -10.79
N PHE A 9 23.55 -14.47 -11.58
CA PHE A 9 24.36 -14.70 -12.77
C PHE A 9 25.80 -15.12 -12.44
N GLU A 10 26.39 -14.55 -11.37
CA GLU A 10 27.70 -14.98 -10.86
C GLU A 10 27.66 -16.46 -10.46
N ASP A 11 26.56 -16.91 -9.86
CA ASP A 11 26.32 -18.33 -9.56
C ASP A 11 26.07 -19.16 -10.83
N GLU A 12 25.17 -18.74 -11.73
CA GLU A 12 24.84 -19.47 -12.97
C GLU A 12 26.04 -19.61 -13.93
N PHE A 13 26.95 -18.64 -13.96
CA PHE A 13 28.15 -18.68 -14.80
C PHE A 13 29.39 -19.23 -14.08
N ASN A 14 29.26 -19.73 -12.84
CA ASN A 14 30.36 -20.24 -12.03
C ASN A 14 31.53 -19.24 -11.91
N VAL A 15 31.21 -17.95 -11.71
CA VAL A 15 32.23 -16.91 -11.55
C VAL A 15 33.01 -17.17 -10.26
N PRO A 16 34.35 -17.32 -10.30
CA PRO A 16 35.19 -17.53 -9.13
C PRO A 16 34.98 -16.43 -8.07
N ASP A 17 34.99 -16.79 -6.79
CA ASP A 17 34.69 -15.84 -5.70
C ASP A 17 35.60 -14.60 -5.69
N ASN A 18 36.86 -14.76 -6.09
CA ASN A 18 37.85 -13.69 -6.20
C ASN A 18 37.59 -12.74 -7.39
N GLU A 19 36.78 -13.13 -8.37
CA GLU A 19 36.39 -12.32 -9.53
C GLU A 19 35.01 -11.67 -9.38
N ARG A 20 34.24 -12.08 -8.36
CA ARG A 20 32.92 -11.51 -8.08
C ARG A 20 33.04 -10.05 -7.67
N LEU A 21 32.13 -9.23 -8.19
CA LEU A 21 32.16 -7.80 -7.87
C LEU A 21 31.80 -7.60 -6.40
N LEU A 22 32.64 -6.87 -5.67
CA LEU A 22 32.38 -6.50 -4.28
C LEU A 22 31.79 -5.09 -4.23
N GLY A 23 30.76 -4.91 -3.40
CA GLY A 23 30.11 -3.62 -3.18
C GLY A 23 29.19 -3.13 -4.30
N GLU A 24 28.86 -1.83 -4.26
CA GLU A 24 27.76 -1.23 -5.04
C GLU A 24 28.22 -0.24 -6.12
N ALA A 25 29.51 0.10 -6.14
CA ALA A 25 30.06 1.14 -7.01
C ALA A 25 29.82 0.86 -8.51
N TRP A 26 29.81 -0.42 -8.91
CA TRP A 26 29.55 -0.83 -10.28
C TRP A 26 28.14 -0.48 -10.75
N ILE A 27 27.14 -0.40 -9.86
CA ILE A 27 25.75 -0.15 -10.23
C ILE A 27 25.62 1.23 -10.90
N GLN A 28 26.27 2.25 -10.33
CA GLN A 28 26.25 3.60 -10.88
C GLN A 28 26.93 3.65 -12.26
N SER A 29 28.11 3.04 -12.39
CA SER A 29 28.84 2.97 -13.66
C SER A 29 28.06 2.20 -14.73
N PHE A 30 27.44 1.08 -14.37
CA PHE A 30 26.59 0.28 -15.24
C PHE A 30 25.36 1.08 -15.70
N CYS A 31 24.63 1.70 -14.77
CA CYS A 31 23.48 2.52 -15.11
C CYS A 31 23.87 3.69 -16.03
N LYS A 32 25.01 4.34 -15.78
CA LYS A 32 25.54 5.41 -16.63
C LYS A 32 25.90 4.90 -18.03
N ALA A 33 26.63 3.79 -18.14
CA ALA A 33 27.07 3.22 -19.41
C ALA A 33 25.89 2.82 -20.32
N TYR A 34 24.86 2.20 -19.74
CA TYR A 34 23.68 1.73 -20.48
C TYR A 34 22.53 2.74 -20.51
N LYS A 35 22.75 3.99 -20.08
CA LYS A 35 21.74 5.06 -20.02
C LYS A 35 20.47 4.67 -19.25
N ILE A 36 20.62 3.87 -18.20
CA ILE A 36 19.54 3.43 -17.32
C ILE A 36 19.37 4.48 -16.22
N ARG A 37 18.14 4.93 -15.99
CA ARG A 37 17.79 5.89 -14.93
C ARG A 37 16.65 5.36 -14.09
N GLU A 38 16.52 5.86 -12.87
CA GLU A 38 15.31 5.65 -12.07
C GLU A 38 14.17 6.46 -12.68
N HIS A 39 13.09 5.78 -13.02
CA HIS A 39 11.85 6.38 -13.48
C HIS A 39 10.76 6.11 -12.46
N ARG A 40 10.07 7.17 -12.01
CA ARG A 40 8.83 7.05 -11.24
C ARG A 40 7.67 6.83 -12.21
N GLN A 41 6.89 5.79 -11.96
CA GLN A 41 5.61 5.61 -12.62
C GLN A 41 4.63 6.58 -11.96
N HIS A 42 4.18 7.58 -12.72
CA HIS A 42 3.12 8.46 -12.25
C HIS A 42 1.81 7.67 -12.20
N GLY A 43 1.15 7.67 -11.04
CA GLY A 43 -0.30 7.48 -10.98
C GLY A 43 -0.99 8.76 -11.44
N GLU A 44 -2.31 8.72 -11.64
CA GLU A 44 -3.10 9.96 -11.83
C GLU A 44 -2.86 10.87 -10.63
N SER A 45 -2.06 11.92 -10.79
CA SER A 45 -2.12 13.05 -9.87
C SER A 45 -3.35 13.86 -10.31
N GLY A 46 -4.44 13.74 -9.57
CA GLY A 46 -5.51 14.72 -9.68
C GLY A 46 -4.91 16.10 -9.42
N SER A 47 -5.20 17.06 -10.29
CA SER A 47 -4.91 18.47 -10.02
C SER A 47 -5.83 18.91 -8.89
N VAL A 48 -5.35 18.81 -7.65
CA VAL A 48 -6.10 19.25 -6.47
C VAL A 48 -5.93 20.76 -6.32
N ASP A 49 -7.04 21.49 -6.23
CA ASP A 49 -7.02 22.90 -5.88
C ASP A 49 -6.63 23.07 -4.41
N THR A 50 -5.35 23.37 -4.18
CA THR A 50 -4.78 23.58 -2.84
C THR A 50 -5.48 24.70 -2.06
N LYS A 51 -6.03 25.72 -2.73
CA LYS A 51 -6.75 26.80 -2.06
C LYS A 51 -8.10 26.31 -1.55
N ALA A 52 -8.84 25.58 -2.37
CA ALA A 52 -10.09 24.95 -1.95
C ALA A 52 -9.87 23.99 -0.77
N VAL A 53 -8.79 23.19 -0.80
CA VAL A 53 -8.42 22.30 0.31
C VAL A 53 -8.16 23.08 1.59
N ALA A 54 -7.41 24.18 1.54
CA ALA A 54 -7.12 24.98 2.72
C ALA A 54 -8.39 25.57 3.37
N ILE A 55 -9.32 26.06 2.54
CA ILE A 55 -10.62 26.58 3.00
C ILE A 55 -11.43 25.47 3.70
N GLU A 56 -11.50 24.29 3.10
CA GLU A 56 -12.23 23.15 3.69
C GLU A 56 -11.58 22.63 4.97
N GLN A 57 -10.24 22.61 5.05
CA GLN A 57 -9.53 22.26 6.27
C GLN A 57 -9.90 23.21 7.43
N GLU A 58 -9.92 24.52 7.19
CA GLU A 58 -10.30 25.51 8.20
C GLU A 58 -11.77 25.34 8.64
N ARG A 59 -12.68 25.05 7.70
CA ARG A 59 -14.09 24.72 8.02
C ARG A 59 -14.19 23.48 8.90
N CYS A 60 -13.49 22.39 8.55
CA CYS A 60 -13.46 21.16 9.33
C CYS A 60 -12.89 21.38 10.73
N HIS A 61 -11.79 22.14 10.86
CA HIS A 61 -11.21 22.48 12.16
C HIS A 61 -12.21 23.21 13.07
N ARG A 62 -12.96 24.18 12.54
CA ARG A 62 -14.00 24.89 13.32
C ARG A 62 -15.14 23.98 13.79
N ILE A 63 -15.52 22.99 12.99
CA ILE A 63 -16.55 22.01 13.38
C ILE A 63 -15.99 21.09 14.47
N LEU A 64 -14.80 20.53 14.24
CA LEU A 64 -14.14 19.60 15.16
C LEU A 64 -13.79 20.26 16.50
N ALA A 65 -13.51 21.56 16.53
CA ALA A 65 -13.22 22.30 17.77
C ALA A 65 -14.37 22.29 18.79
N LYS A 66 -15.60 21.93 18.40
CA LYS A 66 -16.75 21.78 19.30
C LYS A 66 -16.70 20.48 20.12
N PHE A 67 -15.79 19.56 19.78
CA PHE A 67 -15.67 18.24 20.37
C PHE A 67 -14.30 18.08 21.04
N ALA A 68 -14.25 17.32 22.13
CA ALA A 68 -12.98 17.02 22.79
C ALA A 68 -12.09 16.15 21.87
N PRO A 69 -10.75 16.14 22.03
CA PRO A 69 -9.85 15.27 21.26
C PRO A 69 -10.29 13.80 21.20
N GLN A 70 -10.72 13.25 22.34
CA GLN A 70 -11.14 11.85 22.42
C GLN A 70 -12.41 11.53 21.60
N ASP A 71 -13.24 12.53 21.32
CA ASP A 71 -14.50 12.39 20.57
C ASP A 71 -14.32 12.69 19.07
N ARG A 72 -13.11 13.07 18.65
CA ARG A 72 -12.79 13.38 17.25
C ARG A 72 -12.23 12.16 16.55
N TRP A 73 -13.09 11.41 15.89
CA TRP A 73 -12.73 10.19 15.19
C TRP A 73 -12.37 10.42 13.72
N ASN A 74 -11.39 9.66 13.24
CA ASN A 74 -11.10 9.52 11.82
C ASN A 74 -11.12 8.05 11.44
N PHE A 75 -11.70 7.73 10.28
CA PHE A 75 -11.63 6.41 9.65
C PHE A 75 -11.02 6.58 8.26
N ASP A 76 -10.07 5.72 7.91
CA ASP A 76 -9.50 5.70 6.56
C ASP A 76 -9.28 4.26 6.05
N GLU A 77 -9.38 4.08 4.74
CA GLU A 77 -9.16 2.81 4.05
C GLU A 77 -7.80 2.83 3.35
N THR A 78 -6.92 1.90 3.74
CA THR A 78 -5.69 1.63 3.01
C THR A 78 -5.79 0.30 2.26
N SER A 79 -5.00 0.12 1.19
CA SER A 79 -5.01 -1.10 0.37
C SER A 79 -3.62 -1.69 0.26
N PHE A 80 -3.49 -2.97 0.59
CA PHE A 80 -2.28 -3.75 0.39
C PHE A 80 -2.29 -4.43 -0.98
N PHE A 81 -1.30 -4.14 -1.83
CA PHE A 81 -1.15 -4.70 -3.17
C PHE A 81 0.14 -5.55 -3.28
N PRO A 82 0.14 -6.82 -2.81
CA PRO A 82 1.33 -7.68 -2.79
C PRO A 82 1.95 -7.96 -4.16
N TYR A 83 1.15 -7.92 -5.22
CA TYR A 83 1.61 -8.18 -6.59
C TYR A 83 1.77 -6.89 -7.42
N ALA A 84 1.60 -5.72 -6.80
CA ALA A 84 1.89 -4.47 -7.50
C ALA A 84 3.41 -4.36 -7.72
N PRO A 85 3.86 -4.04 -8.94
CA PRO A 85 5.26 -3.70 -9.15
C PRO A 85 5.58 -2.41 -8.38
N PRO A 86 6.87 -2.19 -8.03
CA PRO A 86 7.32 -0.94 -7.45
C PRO A 86 6.89 0.27 -8.29
N ASP A 87 6.61 1.39 -7.62
CA ASP A 87 6.28 2.66 -8.26
C ASP A 87 7.50 3.32 -8.91
N ARG A 88 8.71 2.84 -8.61
CA ARG A 88 9.97 3.26 -9.21
C ARG A 88 10.71 2.08 -9.81
N GLY A 89 11.30 2.29 -10.98
CA GLY A 89 12.08 1.26 -11.65
C GLY A 89 13.23 1.85 -12.44
N LEU A 90 14.31 1.07 -12.55
CA LEU A 90 15.43 1.38 -13.44
C LEU A 90 15.06 0.98 -14.87
N ALA A 91 15.06 1.94 -15.79
CA ALA A 91 14.78 1.73 -17.20
C ALA A 91 15.61 2.67 -18.09
N THR A 92 15.75 2.32 -19.36
CA THR A 92 16.43 3.17 -20.37
C THR A 92 15.50 4.25 -20.93
N ARG A 93 14.20 4.15 -20.67
CA ARG A 93 13.17 5.12 -21.05
C ARG A 93 11.99 5.04 -20.08
N GLN A 94 11.17 6.09 -20.03
CA GLN A 94 9.90 6.06 -19.34
C GLN A 94 9.05 4.91 -19.91
N MET A 95 8.68 3.96 -19.06
CA MET A 95 7.78 2.88 -19.45
C MET A 95 6.37 3.21 -18.98
N GLY A 96 5.38 2.96 -19.83
CA GLY A 96 3.98 3.00 -19.42
C GLY A 96 3.72 1.98 -18.30
N GLY A 97 2.75 2.28 -17.43
CA GLY A 97 2.37 1.37 -16.36
C GLY A 97 1.90 0.03 -16.94
N LYS A 98 2.47 -1.08 -16.47
CA LYS A 98 1.95 -2.42 -16.80
C LYS A 98 0.62 -2.63 -16.09
N LYS A 99 -0.35 -3.29 -16.76
CA LYS A 99 -1.65 -3.65 -16.18
C LYS A 99 -1.40 -4.49 -14.92
N LYS A 100 -1.59 -3.86 -13.77
CA LYS A 100 -1.33 -4.46 -12.46
C LYS A 100 -2.28 -5.63 -12.23
N GLU A 101 -1.78 -6.73 -11.69
CA GLU A 101 -2.65 -7.70 -11.04
C GLU A 101 -3.36 -6.96 -9.89
N LYS A 102 -4.67 -6.77 -10.02
CA LYS A 102 -5.46 -5.97 -9.06
C LYS A 102 -5.79 -6.76 -7.78
N PHE A 103 -4.95 -7.73 -7.41
CA PHE A 103 -5.10 -8.34 -6.10
C PHE A 103 -4.88 -7.25 -5.06
N ARG A 104 -5.83 -7.14 -4.14
CA ARG A 104 -5.71 -6.29 -2.98
C ARG A 104 -6.39 -6.91 -1.79
N ILE A 105 -5.93 -6.48 -0.63
CA ILE A 105 -6.65 -6.58 0.64
C ILE A 105 -6.76 -5.15 1.15
N SER A 106 -7.98 -4.67 1.31
CA SER A 106 -8.22 -3.38 1.95
C SER A 106 -8.25 -3.54 3.46
N ILE A 107 -7.79 -2.52 4.17
CA ILE A 107 -7.75 -2.45 5.62
C ILE A 107 -8.39 -1.11 5.99
N GLY A 108 -9.48 -1.16 6.73
CA GLY A 108 -10.09 0.00 7.36
C GLY A 108 -9.54 0.20 8.76
N LEU A 109 -9.13 1.42 9.08
CA LEU A 109 -8.58 1.78 10.38
C LEU A 109 -9.34 2.98 10.92
N ALA A 110 -9.62 2.98 12.23
CA ALA A 110 -10.15 4.14 12.92
C ALA A 110 -9.44 4.39 14.25
N CYS A 111 -9.21 5.67 14.55
CA CYS A 111 -8.73 6.14 15.84
C CYS A 111 -9.27 7.53 16.15
N ASN A 112 -9.28 7.87 17.43
CA ASN A 112 -9.58 9.22 17.87
C ASN A 112 -8.35 10.14 17.76
N ALA A 113 -8.56 11.45 17.88
CA ALA A 113 -7.53 12.45 17.56
C ALA A 113 -6.39 12.52 18.58
N ASP A 114 -6.61 12.15 19.83
CA ASP A 114 -5.55 12.03 20.85
C ASP A 114 -4.90 10.64 20.88
N GLY A 115 -5.46 9.67 20.16
CA GLY A 115 -4.94 8.32 20.01
C GLY A 115 -5.13 7.43 21.25
N SER A 116 -5.96 7.84 22.22
CA SER A 116 -6.30 7.01 23.37
C SER A 116 -7.11 5.78 22.98
N GLU A 117 -7.88 5.86 21.89
CA GLU A 117 -8.71 4.79 21.39
C GLU A 117 -8.40 4.48 19.92
N ARG A 118 -8.34 3.18 19.62
CA ARG A 118 -8.11 2.64 18.28
C ARG A 118 -9.00 1.44 18.11
N LEU A 119 -9.78 1.44 17.03
CA LEU A 119 -10.72 0.37 16.75
C LEU A 119 -10.00 -0.80 16.09
N GLU A 120 -10.57 -1.99 16.25
CA GLU A 120 -10.04 -3.18 15.57
C GLU A 120 -10.07 -2.96 14.04
N PRO A 121 -8.99 -3.29 13.32
CA PRO A 121 -8.97 -3.15 11.87
C PRO A 121 -9.99 -4.07 11.18
N ILE A 122 -10.71 -3.54 10.20
CA ILE A 122 -11.54 -4.34 9.29
C ILE A 122 -10.74 -4.72 8.06
N PHE A 123 -10.68 -6.00 7.74
CA PHE A 123 -10.02 -6.52 6.55
C PHE A 123 -11.03 -6.85 5.46
N ILE A 124 -10.79 -6.40 4.23
CA ILE A 124 -11.69 -6.63 3.11
C ILE A 124 -10.94 -7.26 1.95
N GLY A 125 -11.30 -8.50 1.62
CA GLY A 125 -10.71 -9.24 0.51
C GLY A 125 -11.73 -9.64 -0.55
N ARG A 126 -11.23 -10.30 -1.61
CA ARG A 126 -12.10 -10.75 -2.71
C ARG A 126 -12.81 -12.07 -2.38
N ALA A 127 -12.09 -13.00 -1.76
CA ALA A 127 -12.57 -14.34 -1.46
C ALA A 127 -13.35 -14.34 -0.14
N LYS A 128 -14.52 -14.98 -0.10
CA LYS A 128 -15.25 -15.21 1.16
C LYS A 128 -14.46 -16.06 2.15
N LYS A 129 -13.73 -17.05 1.65
CA LYS A 129 -12.83 -17.92 2.44
C LYS A 129 -11.42 -17.88 1.83
N PRO A 130 -10.50 -17.06 2.36
CA PRO A 130 -9.12 -17.02 1.89
C PRO A 130 -8.44 -18.38 2.03
N ARG A 131 -7.81 -18.87 0.95
CA ARG A 131 -7.18 -20.21 0.93
C ARG A 131 -6.03 -20.36 1.92
N CYS A 132 -5.36 -19.26 2.29
CA CYS A 132 -4.26 -19.27 3.26
C CYS A 132 -4.69 -19.76 4.65
N PHE A 133 -5.97 -19.61 5.02
CA PHE A 133 -6.50 -20.08 6.31
C PHE A 133 -6.91 -21.56 6.30
N LYS A 134 -6.73 -22.27 5.18
CA LYS A 134 -7.06 -23.70 5.02
C LYS A 134 -8.52 -23.98 5.39
N LYS A 135 -8.76 -24.74 6.47
CA LYS A 135 -10.09 -25.12 6.96
C LYS A 135 -10.68 -24.13 7.97
N GLN A 136 -9.93 -23.08 8.34
CA GLN A 136 -10.36 -22.09 9.31
C GLN A 136 -10.86 -20.82 8.62
N SER A 137 -11.82 -20.13 9.22
CA SER A 137 -12.28 -18.81 8.76
C SER A 137 -11.35 -17.69 9.25
N PRO A 138 -11.39 -16.50 8.63
CA PRO A 138 -10.70 -15.32 9.14
C PRO A 138 -11.10 -14.98 10.59
N GLU A 139 -12.38 -15.13 10.94
CA GLU A 139 -12.90 -14.84 12.27
C GLU A 139 -12.34 -15.84 13.30
N GLN A 140 -12.21 -17.12 12.93
CA GLN A 140 -11.52 -18.13 13.76
C GLN A 140 -10.03 -17.83 13.96
N ARG A 141 -9.46 -16.94 13.16
CA ARG A 141 -8.08 -16.44 13.28
C ARG A 141 -8.01 -15.09 13.98
N GLY A 142 -9.13 -14.54 14.44
CA GLY A 142 -9.21 -13.24 15.11
C GLY A 142 -9.16 -12.06 14.14
N PHE A 143 -9.62 -12.23 12.90
CA PHE A 143 -9.73 -11.11 11.96
C PHE A 143 -11.19 -10.73 11.74
N TYR A 144 -11.52 -9.46 11.94
CA TYR A 144 -12.77 -8.91 11.46
C TYR A 144 -12.71 -8.76 9.93
N TYR A 145 -13.33 -9.71 9.21
CA TYR A 145 -13.19 -9.83 7.77
C TYR A 145 -14.52 -9.66 7.03
N ARG A 146 -14.46 -8.97 5.89
CA ARG A 146 -15.53 -8.88 4.91
C ARG A 146 -15.01 -9.18 3.52
N ASN A 147 -15.92 -9.51 2.62
CA ASN A 147 -15.54 -9.79 1.24
C ASN A 147 -16.52 -9.21 0.23
N ASN A 148 -15.99 -8.73 -0.89
CA ASN A 148 -16.78 -8.44 -2.08
C ASN A 148 -15.90 -8.57 -3.33
N LYS A 149 -16.52 -8.59 -4.52
CA LYS A 149 -15.80 -8.82 -5.79
C LYS A 149 -14.68 -7.80 -6.03
N LYS A 150 -14.82 -6.58 -5.50
CA LYS A 150 -13.83 -5.52 -5.66
C LYS A 150 -12.82 -5.51 -4.53
N ALA A 151 -13.08 -6.07 -3.35
CA ALA A 151 -12.26 -5.91 -2.14
C ALA A 151 -12.04 -4.43 -1.78
N TRP A 152 -13.13 -3.65 -1.64
CA TRP A 152 -13.14 -2.28 -1.09
C TRP A 152 -14.16 -2.19 0.05
N MET A 153 -14.07 -1.16 0.87
CA MET A 153 -15.18 -0.77 1.72
C MET A 153 -16.44 -0.46 0.89
N THR A 154 -17.60 -0.93 1.36
CA THR A 154 -18.92 -0.50 0.89
C THR A 154 -19.63 0.24 2.01
N ALA A 155 -20.66 1.04 1.68
CA ALA A 155 -21.49 1.70 2.68
C ALA A 155 -22.05 0.70 3.71
N VAL A 156 -22.53 -0.46 3.24
CA VAL A 156 -23.05 -1.52 4.09
C VAL A 156 -22.00 -2.06 5.05
N SER A 157 -20.78 -2.38 4.57
CA SER A 157 -19.74 -2.89 5.47
C SER A 157 -19.19 -1.83 6.42
N PHE A 158 -19.26 -0.55 6.04
CA PHE A 158 -18.88 0.57 6.89
C PHE A 158 -19.92 0.80 7.98
N GLU A 159 -21.20 0.78 7.65
CA GLU A 159 -22.30 0.89 8.61
C GLU A 159 -22.28 -0.27 9.62
N GLU A 160 -22.08 -1.51 9.14
CA GLU A 160 -21.85 -2.67 10.02
C GLU A 160 -20.66 -2.47 10.97
N TYR A 161 -19.57 -1.89 10.48
CA TYR A 161 -18.37 -1.62 11.28
C TYR A 161 -18.63 -0.58 12.37
N VAL A 162 -19.28 0.53 12.02
CA VAL A 162 -19.59 1.61 12.97
C VAL A 162 -20.59 1.13 14.03
N ASN A 163 -21.63 0.40 13.64
CA ASN A 163 -22.65 -0.12 14.56
C ASN A 163 -22.16 -1.25 15.48
N MET A 164 -20.99 -1.83 15.21
CA MET A 164 -20.37 -2.82 16.11
C MET A 164 -19.68 -2.15 17.31
N ILE A 165 -19.50 -0.83 17.25
CA ILE A 165 -18.62 -0.06 18.15
C ILE A 165 -19.41 0.98 18.97
N LEU A 166 -20.52 1.50 18.42
CA LEU A 166 -21.51 2.33 19.12
C LEU A 166 -22.55 1.46 19.83
#